data_AF-A0A536ASF6-F1
#
_entry.id   AF-A0A536ASF6-F1
#
_cell.length_a   1.000
_cell.length_b   1.000
_cell.length_c   1.000
_cell.angle_alpha   90.00
_cell.angle_beta   90.00
_cell.angle_gamma   90.00
#
_symmetry.space_group_name_H-M   'P 1'
#
loop_
_entity.id
_entity.type
_entity.pdbx_description
1 polymer ?
#
loop_
_entity_poly.entity_id
_entity_poly.type
_entity_poly.pdbx_seq_one_letter_code
_entity_poly.pdbx_strand_id
1 'polypeptide(L)'
;MTINTTTLTQATAPMRRPRVLRLPRSPKVIVGLVIMGIFAVIAVIGRWITPYSPNATDTQNWVQHVIVPGTGPGTDFPATYYPLPYPPSAEHWLGTTVFAQDVFSQLLASTQATLVVGILSAAIATILSILFGVTAGYIGRGTDEGLSLVANVFLAIPGLPLLIVLADYVPSAGSSIVLVAAIIAVTTWAYSARTLRAQTLSLRNRDFVEAARVSGEGRFRIILAEVLPNLIPIVAASFLFTTLSATYAYIAISFLGLAGSPTGSPPGLWNWGEMLREGFANNAVRGGWWWWWAPPGVCVALLGTGLALVNFGIDEFINPRLRTAGLSRRAARKAGIVVRAPLGLTPVARVTTPTSPPRSPGRVAPGAQHPGPGGAEPQANSDAVLEISHLSVEYGYGEQAAPRPSSPAAACCSTRNHSRATAPRAPSTYSTRTCTSSAPCAGPRSRSCCRAR
;
A
#
# COMPACT_ATOMS: atom_id res chain seq x y z
N MET A 1 -16.99 -47.23 -51.03
CA MET A 1 -17.18 -45.95 -50.31
C MET A 1 -17.68 -46.30 -48.91
N THR A 2 -16.77 -46.36 -47.94
CA THR A 2 -17.04 -46.89 -46.59
C THR A 2 -16.70 -45.84 -45.55
N ILE A 3 -17.72 -45.31 -44.88
CA ILE A 3 -17.55 -44.31 -43.83
C ILE A 3 -17.21 -45.05 -42.53
N ASN A 4 -15.95 -44.98 -42.11
CA ASN A 4 -15.55 -45.49 -40.80
C ASN A 4 -16.07 -44.54 -39.72
N THR A 5 -17.14 -44.95 -39.04
CA THR A 5 -17.63 -44.32 -37.80
C THR A 5 -16.71 -44.68 -36.63
N THR A 6 -15.47 -44.14 -36.64
CA THR A 6 -14.65 -44.07 -35.42
C THR A 6 -15.35 -43.15 -34.42
N THR A 7 -16.06 -43.77 -33.49
CA THR A 7 -16.68 -43.13 -32.33
C THR A 7 -15.61 -42.41 -31.51
N LEU A 8 -15.58 -41.08 -31.64
CA LEU A 8 -14.82 -40.22 -30.74
C LEU A 8 -15.48 -40.26 -29.36
N THR A 9 -15.07 -41.25 -28.55
CA THR A 9 -15.31 -41.27 -27.11
C THR A 9 -14.57 -40.08 -26.50
N GLN A 10 -15.24 -38.93 -26.44
CA GLN A 10 -14.78 -37.79 -25.67
C GLN A 10 -14.66 -38.25 -24.21
N ALA A 11 -13.42 -38.38 -23.74
CA ALA A 11 -13.14 -38.65 -22.34
C ALA A 11 -13.78 -37.52 -21.51
N THR A 12 -14.71 -37.89 -20.64
CA THR A 12 -15.36 -36.95 -19.72
C THR A 12 -14.28 -36.28 -18.88
N ALA A 13 -14.08 -34.98 -19.11
CA ALA A 13 -13.08 -34.21 -18.38
C ALA A 13 -13.35 -34.35 -16.87
N PRO A 14 -12.37 -34.79 -16.06
CA PRO A 14 -12.62 -35.08 -14.66
C PRO A 14 -13.08 -33.80 -13.96
N MET A 15 -14.20 -33.90 -13.24
CA MET A 15 -14.77 -32.79 -12.46
C MET A 15 -13.67 -32.06 -11.69
N ARG A 16 -13.56 -30.76 -11.96
CA ARG A 16 -12.51 -29.89 -11.45
C ARG A 16 -12.62 -29.83 -9.93
N ARG A 17 -11.89 -30.71 -9.22
CA ARG A 17 -11.88 -30.77 -7.75
C ARG A 17 -11.74 -29.36 -7.18
N PRO A 18 -12.53 -28.98 -6.16
CA PRO A 18 -12.40 -27.66 -5.55
C PRO A 18 -10.95 -27.48 -5.11
N ARG A 19 -10.31 -26.38 -5.55
CA ARG A 19 -8.96 -26.01 -5.10
C ARG A 19 -9.04 -25.70 -3.62
N VAL A 20 -8.81 -26.73 -2.79
CA VAL A 20 -8.72 -26.59 -1.34
C VAL A 20 -7.72 -25.48 -1.04
N LEU A 21 -8.18 -24.45 -0.32
CA LEU A 21 -7.46 -23.22 -0.07
C LEU A 21 -6.26 -23.52 0.86
N ARG A 22 -5.14 -23.98 0.28
CA ARG A 22 -3.90 -24.21 1.02
C ARG A 22 -3.36 -22.86 1.45
N LEU A 23 -3.55 -22.51 2.73
CA LEU A 23 -3.02 -21.27 3.29
C LEU A 23 -1.52 -21.10 2.92
N PRO A 24 -1.10 -19.91 2.47
CA PRO A 24 0.31 -19.64 2.21
C PRO A 24 1.10 -19.75 3.51
N ARG A 25 2.00 -20.73 3.58
CA ARG A 25 2.85 -21.01 4.76
C ARG A 25 4.10 -20.12 4.84
N SER A 26 4.07 -18.91 4.28
CA SER A 26 5.17 -17.97 4.45
C SER A 26 5.10 -17.33 5.85
N PRO A 27 6.24 -17.20 6.56
CA PRO A 27 6.25 -16.81 7.97
C PRO A 27 5.67 -15.40 8.20
N LYS A 28 5.82 -14.50 7.21
CA LYS A 28 5.24 -13.16 7.21
C LYS A 28 3.71 -13.20 7.37
N VAL A 29 3.04 -14.10 6.63
CA VAL A 29 1.58 -14.23 6.66
C VAL A 29 1.12 -14.84 7.97
N ILE A 30 1.86 -15.82 8.50
CA ILE A 30 1.56 -16.40 9.80
C ILE A 30 1.64 -15.32 10.90
N VAL A 31 2.68 -14.49 10.90
CA VAL A 31 2.80 -13.35 11.84
C VAL A 31 1.63 -12.36 11.67
N GLY A 32 1.29 -11.99 10.43
CA GLY A 32 0.15 -11.11 10.15
C GLY A 32 -1.18 -11.69 10.66
N LEU A 33 -1.45 -12.96 10.38
CA LEU A 33 -2.64 -13.68 10.85
C LEU A 33 -2.68 -13.83 12.38
N VAL A 34 -1.54 -14.02 13.04
CA VAL A 34 -1.45 -14.06 14.51
C VAL A 34 -1.78 -12.69 15.11
N ILE A 35 -1.23 -11.61 14.56
CA ILE A 35 -1.56 -10.23 15.02
C ILE A 35 -3.06 -9.97 14.84
N MET A 36 -3.62 -10.25 13.67
CA MET A 36 -5.06 -10.10 13.41
C MET A 36 -5.91 -10.99 14.33
N GLY A 37 -5.46 -12.21 14.62
CA GLY A 37 -6.13 -13.14 15.53
C GLY A 37 -6.14 -12.64 16.97
N ILE A 38 -5.03 -12.10 17.46
CA ILE A 38 -4.94 -11.48 18.80
C ILE A 38 -5.93 -10.32 18.90
N PHE A 39 -5.94 -9.39 17.94
CA PHE A 39 -6.90 -8.29 17.93
C PHE A 39 -8.35 -8.78 17.85
N ALA A 40 -8.65 -9.79 17.03
CA ALA A 40 -9.99 -10.37 16.94
C ALA A 40 -10.45 -11.01 18.27
N VAL A 41 -9.57 -11.73 18.97
CA VAL A 41 -9.85 -12.28 20.31
C VAL A 41 -10.09 -11.16 21.32
N ILE A 42 -9.27 -10.09 21.32
CA ILE A 42 -9.47 -8.93 22.19
C ILE A 42 -10.77 -8.18 21.84
N ALA A 43 -11.17 -8.07 20.58
CA ALA A 43 -12.44 -7.46 20.20
C ALA A 43 -13.67 -8.24 20.67
N VAL A 44 -13.58 -9.57 20.83
CA VAL A 44 -14.69 -10.41 21.31
C VAL A 44 -14.72 -10.47 22.85
N ILE A 45 -13.57 -10.70 23.49
CA ILE A 45 -13.49 -10.99 24.93
C ILE A 45 -13.01 -9.77 25.74
N GLY A 46 -12.54 -8.70 25.12
CA GLY A 46 -11.92 -7.54 25.78
C GLY A 46 -12.79 -6.93 26.87
N ARG A 47 -14.09 -6.68 26.60
CA ARG A 47 -15.07 -6.17 27.58
C ARG A 47 -15.31 -7.11 28.78
N TRP A 48 -14.95 -8.39 28.66
CA TRP A 48 -15.06 -9.38 29.74
C TRP A 48 -13.74 -9.53 30.52
N ILE A 49 -12.63 -9.04 29.95
CA ILE A 49 -11.28 -9.09 30.52
C ILE A 49 -10.87 -7.74 31.15
N THR A 50 -11.55 -6.63 30.83
CA THR A 50 -11.29 -5.31 31.42
C THR A 50 -11.34 -5.39 32.96
N PRO A 51 -10.21 -5.14 33.67
CA PRO A 51 -10.18 -5.21 35.13
C PRO A 51 -11.08 -4.15 35.79
N TYR A 52 -11.20 -2.99 35.15
CA TYR A 52 -12.03 -1.87 35.61
C TYR A 52 -13.05 -1.49 34.52
N SER A 53 -14.13 -0.80 34.89
CA SER A 53 -15.02 -0.21 33.89
C SER A 53 -14.29 0.94 33.18
N PRO A 54 -14.26 1.01 31.84
CA PRO A 54 -13.54 2.06 31.10
C PRO A 54 -13.96 3.50 31.42
N ASN A 55 -15.19 3.68 31.90
CA ASN A 55 -15.75 4.97 32.34
C ASN A 55 -15.69 5.17 33.85
N ALA A 56 -15.38 4.13 34.64
CA ALA A 56 -15.27 4.27 36.08
C ALA A 56 -14.01 5.06 36.41
N THR A 57 -14.21 6.33 36.74
CA THR A 57 -13.32 7.07 37.63
C THR A 57 -13.27 6.31 38.95
N ASP A 58 -12.07 5.92 39.38
CA ASP A 58 -11.85 5.39 40.72
C ASP A 58 -12.16 6.49 41.74
N THR A 59 -13.36 6.46 42.31
CA THR A 59 -13.82 7.49 43.24
C THR A 59 -13.05 7.49 44.56
N GLN A 60 -12.45 6.37 44.96
CA GLN A 60 -11.67 6.28 46.20
C GLN A 60 -10.36 7.05 46.05
N ASN A 61 -9.72 6.97 44.88
CA ASN A 61 -8.53 7.77 44.55
C ASN A 61 -8.88 9.20 44.07
N TRP A 62 -9.97 9.40 43.32
CA TRP A 62 -10.36 10.71 42.78
C TRP A 62 -10.76 11.71 43.87
N VAL A 63 -11.45 11.24 44.92
CA VAL A 63 -11.83 12.08 46.08
C VAL A 63 -10.62 12.54 46.90
N GLN A 64 -9.49 11.83 46.86
CA GLN A 64 -8.26 12.23 47.58
C GLN A 64 -7.50 13.40 46.91
N HIS A 65 -7.77 13.70 45.62
CA HIS A 65 -7.08 14.76 44.87
C HIS A 65 -7.91 16.03 44.66
N VAL A 66 -9.21 15.98 44.98
CA VAL A 66 -10.01 17.19 45.19
C VAL A 66 -9.65 17.76 46.55
N ILE A 67 -9.34 19.06 46.63
CA ILE A 67 -9.10 19.72 47.92
C ILE A 67 -10.39 19.65 48.75
N VAL A 68 -10.45 18.71 49.70
CA VAL A 68 -11.50 18.69 50.72
C VAL A 68 -11.20 19.82 51.69
N PRO A 69 -12.09 20.83 51.83
CA PRO A 69 -11.89 21.92 52.79
C PRO A 69 -11.71 21.36 54.20
N GLY A 70 -10.58 21.66 54.85
CA GLY A 70 -10.22 21.06 56.14
C GLY A 70 -9.19 19.92 56.07
N THR A 71 -8.47 19.77 54.95
CA THR A 71 -7.31 18.85 54.83
C THR A 71 -6.03 19.63 54.44
N GLY A 72 -4.86 19.12 54.81
CA GLY A 72 -3.55 19.74 54.51
C GLY A 72 -2.79 20.31 55.72
N PRO A 73 -1.69 21.06 55.48
CA PRO A 73 -0.83 21.57 56.54
C PRO A 73 -1.60 22.46 57.53
N GLY A 74 -1.63 22.05 58.81
CA GLY A 74 -2.43 22.71 59.86
C GLY A 74 -3.79 22.06 60.15
N THR A 75 -4.02 20.83 59.67
CA THR A 75 -5.22 20.01 59.97
C THR A 75 -4.81 18.61 60.40
N ASP A 76 -5.71 17.88 61.08
CA ASP A 76 -5.47 16.49 61.51
C ASP A 76 -5.40 15.47 60.35
N PHE A 77 -5.68 15.91 59.12
CA PHE A 77 -5.72 15.07 57.92
C PHE A 77 -4.53 15.38 57.00
N PRO A 78 -3.53 14.49 56.89
CA PRO A 78 -2.42 14.68 55.98
C PRO A 78 -2.91 14.60 54.52
N ALA A 79 -2.79 15.71 53.79
CA ALA A 79 -3.09 15.75 52.36
C ALA A 79 -2.02 14.96 51.59
N THR A 80 -2.26 13.67 51.40
CA THR A 80 -1.41 12.78 50.58
C THR A 80 -1.70 13.02 49.10
N TYR A 81 -1.12 14.09 48.56
CA TYR A 81 -1.24 14.42 47.14
C TYR A 81 -0.49 13.40 46.28
N TYR A 82 -1.21 12.68 45.42
CA TYR A 82 -0.61 11.98 44.28
C TYR A 82 -0.93 12.76 43.00
N PRO A 83 0.06 13.08 42.16
CA PRO A 83 -0.21 13.72 40.89
C PRO A 83 -0.95 12.75 39.96
N LEU A 84 -2.23 13.01 39.70
CA LEU A 84 -2.95 12.42 38.57
C LEU A 84 -2.40 12.99 37.24
N PRO A 85 -2.29 12.19 36.18
CA PRO A 85 -2.52 10.74 36.12
C PRO A 85 -1.39 9.92 36.77
N TYR A 86 -1.75 8.77 37.34
CA TYR A 86 -0.78 7.81 37.83
C TYR A 86 0.01 7.16 36.68
N PRO A 87 1.34 6.97 36.83
CA PRO A 87 2.13 6.15 35.92
C PRO A 87 1.74 4.66 36.04
N PRO A 88 2.17 3.80 35.09
CA PRO A 88 1.97 2.36 35.15
C PRO A 88 2.37 1.73 36.50
N SER A 89 1.47 0.95 37.07
CA SER A 89 1.61 0.25 38.35
C SER A 89 1.06 -1.18 38.26
N ALA A 90 1.19 -1.95 39.36
CA ALA A 90 0.61 -3.31 39.44
C ALA A 90 -0.93 -3.30 39.42
N GLU A 91 -1.55 -2.22 39.89
CA GLU A 91 -3.00 -1.98 39.89
C GLU A 91 -3.45 -1.46 38.51
N HIS A 92 -2.72 -0.48 37.96
CA HIS A 92 -3.01 0.15 36.67
C HIS A 92 -1.88 -0.14 35.67
N TRP A 93 -2.00 -1.24 34.90
CA TRP A 93 -0.92 -1.74 34.03
C TRP A 93 -0.44 -0.74 32.96
N LEU A 94 -1.31 0.17 32.53
CA LEU A 94 -0.99 1.29 31.62
C LEU A 94 -1.24 2.65 32.28
N GLY A 95 -1.21 2.72 33.61
CA GLY A 95 -1.49 3.95 34.35
C GLY A 95 -2.94 4.43 34.19
N THR A 96 -3.21 5.65 34.64
CA THR A 96 -4.55 6.25 34.58
C THR A 96 -4.62 7.47 33.65
N THR A 97 -5.84 7.95 33.43
CA THR A 97 -6.13 9.28 32.88
C THR A 97 -6.11 10.35 34.00
N VAL A 98 -6.21 11.64 33.64
CA VAL A 98 -6.44 12.73 34.64
C VAL A 98 -7.76 12.59 35.38
N PHE A 99 -8.70 11.80 34.85
CA PHE A 99 -9.99 11.49 35.47
C PHE A 99 -9.94 10.23 36.34
N ALA A 100 -8.74 9.74 36.70
CA ALA A 100 -8.52 8.50 37.44
C ALA A 100 -9.23 7.27 36.82
N GLN A 101 -9.29 7.19 35.49
CA GLN A 101 -9.78 6.02 34.76
C GLN A 101 -8.62 5.16 34.27
N ASP A 102 -8.80 3.84 34.25
CA ASP A 102 -7.76 2.88 33.86
C ASP A 102 -7.56 2.82 32.34
N VAL A 103 -6.36 3.17 31.86
CA VAL A 103 -6.05 3.25 30.42
C VAL A 103 -6.02 1.87 29.77
N PHE A 104 -5.66 0.82 30.50
CA PHE A 104 -5.63 -0.55 29.98
C PHE A 104 -7.05 -1.06 29.68
N SER A 105 -7.99 -0.81 30.57
CA SER A 105 -9.41 -1.13 30.40
C SER A 105 -10.02 -0.35 29.23
N GLN A 106 -9.68 0.93 29.07
CA GLN A 106 -10.06 1.72 27.89
C GLN A 106 -9.48 1.14 26.58
N LEU A 107 -8.23 0.68 26.58
CA LEU A 107 -7.57 0.11 25.40
C LEU A 107 -8.22 -1.21 24.93
N LEU A 108 -8.54 -2.09 25.89
CA LEU A 108 -9.24 -3.35 25.62
C LEU A 108 -10.66 -3.09 25.10
N ALA A 109 -11.43 -2.23 25.78
CA ALA A 109 -12.79 -1.87 25.36
C ALA A 109 -12.82 -1.20 23.97
N SER A 110 -11.81 -0.37 23.67
CA SER A 110 -11.67 0.31 22.37
C SER A 110 -11.49 -0.62 21.18
N THR A 111 -10.90 -1.80 21.41
CA THR A 111 -10.52 -2.72 20.32
C THR A 111 -11.74 -3.24 19.58
N GLN A 112 -12.87 -3.47 20.27
CA GLN A 112 -14.10 -3.98 19.66
C GLN A 112 -14.66 -3.01 18.62
N ALA A 113 -14.88 -1.74 19.00
CA ALA A 113 -15.50 -0.76 18.11
C ALA A 113 -14.62 -0.50 16.88
N THR A 114 -13.30 -0.33 17.09
CA THR A 114 -12.38 -0.03 15.99
C THR A 114 -12.27 -1.17 14.97
N LEU A 115 -12.24 -2.44 15.40
CA LEU A 115 -12.25 -3.56 14.44
C LEU A 115 -13.60 -3.75 13.74
N VAL A 116 -14.71 -3.64 14.47
CA VAL A 116 -16.05 -3.83 13.91
C VAL A 116 -16.33 -2.78 12.83
N VAL A 117 -16.03 -1.50 13.08
CA VAL A 117 -16.19 -0.45 12.07
C VAL A 117 -15.30 -0.69 10.86
N GLY A 118 -14.00 -0.97 11.05
CA GLY A 118 -13.07 -1.20 9.94
C GLY A 118 -13.49 -2.35 9.03
N ILE A 119 -13.85 -3.49 9.61
CA ILE A 119 -14.28 -4.70 8.88
C ILE A 119 -15.65 -4.50 8.21
N LEU A 120 -16.62 -3.92 8.92
CA LEU A 120 -17.97 -3.71 8.38
C LEU A 120 -17.96 -2.69 7.24
N SER A 121 -17.20 -1.60 7.37
CA SER A 121 -17.01 -0.61 6.31
C SER A 121 -16.39 -1.26 5.07
N ALA A 122 -15.34 -2.06 5.25
CA ALA A 122 -14.68 -2.75 4.14
C ALA A 122 -15.59 -3.78 3.46
N ALA A 123 -16.45 -4.47 4.21
CA ALA A 123 -17.42 -5.41 3.64
C ALA A 123 -18.45 -4.68 2.76
N ILE A 124 -19.08 -3.61 3.26
CA ILE A 124 -20.05 -2.80 2.51
C ILE A 124 -19.36 -2.15 1.30
N ALA A 125 -18.18 -1.55 1.48
CA ALA A 125 -17.41 -0.94 0.41
C ALA A 125 -16.98 -1.95 -0.67
N THR A 126 -16.68 -3.20 -0.29
CA THR A 126 -16.35 -4.26 -1.25
C THR A 126 -17.57 -4.68 -2.07
N ILE A 127 -18.76 -4.77 -1.45
CA ILE A 127 -20.01 -5.03 -2.17
C ILE A 127 -20.27 -3.91 -3.19
N LEU A 128 -20.19 -2.64 -2.78
CA LEU A 128 -20.31 -1.49 -3.68
C LEU A 128 -19.23 -1.52 -4.79
N SER A 129 -18.00 -1.89 -4.45
CA SER A 129 -16.88 -1.98 -5.41
C SER A 129 -17.12 -3.02 -6.49
N ILE A 130 -17.66 -4.19 -6.12
CA ILE A 130 -18.01 -5.24 -7.08
C ILE A 130 -19.20 -4.79 -7.94
N LEU A 131 -20.27 -4.29 -7.30
CA LEU A 131 -21.49 -3.85 -7.99
C LEU A 131 -21.24 -2.75 -9.02
N PHE A 132 -20.42 -1.74 -8.70
CA PHE A 132 -20.11 -0.66 -9.63
C PHE A 132 -18.95 -1.03 -10.56
N GLY A 133 -17.84 -1.50 -10.02
CA GLY A 133 -16.60 -1.73 -10.77
C GLY A 133 -16.69 -2.87 -11.78
N VAL A 134 -17.18 -4.04 -11.38
CA VAL A 134 -17.27 -5.21 -12.27
C VAL A 134 -18.38 -5.02 -13.29
N THR A 135 -19.53 -4.46 -12.90
CA THR A 135 -20.63 -4.17 -13.83
C THR A 135 -20.22 -3.16 -14.90
N ALA A 136 -19.56 -2.06 -14.53
CA ALA A 136 -19.03 -1.07 -15.47
C ALA A 136 -18.04 -1.71 -16.46
N GLY A 137 -17.04 -2.42 -15.94
CA GLY A 137 -16.01 -3.06 -16.77
C GLY A 137 -16.55 -4.13 -17.72
N TYR A 138 -17.54 -4.92 -17.28
CA TYR A 138 -18.10 -6.01 -18.08
C TYR A 138 -19.11 -5.52 -19.14
N ILE A 139 -20.07 -4.67 -18.76
CA ILE A 139 -21.15 -4.23 -19.67
C ILE A 139 -20.63 -3.25 -20.74
N GLY A 140 -19.71 -2.35 -20.36
CA GLY A 140 -19.21 -1.31 -21.27
C GLY A 140 -20.28 -0.26 -21.64
N ARG A 141 -19.98 0.55 -22.67
CA ARG A 141 -20.87 1.57 -23.25
C ARG A 141 -21.34 2.59 -22.21
N GLY A 142 -22.51 3.21 -22.38
CA GLY A 142 -23.01 4.27 -21.48
C GLY A 142 -23.18 3.83 -20.01
N THR A 143 -23.35 2.54 -19.72
CA THR A 143 -23.35 2.02 -18.34
C THR A 143 -21.97 2.15 -17.69
N ASP A 144 -20.91 1.88 -18.44
CA ASP A 144 -19.53 2.05 -17.98
C ASP A 144 -19.20 3.53 -17.73
N GLU A 145 -19.64 4.41 -18.63
CA GLU A 145 -19.48 5.86 -18.51
C GLU A 145 -20.22 6.44 -17.30
N GLY A 146 -21.50 6.10 -17.12
CA GLY A 146 -22.31 6.55 -15.98
C GLY A 146 -21.81 6.04 -14.63
N LEU A 147 -21.52 4.75 -14.50
CA LEU A 147 -20.97 4.18 -13.24
C LEU A 147 -19.58 4.73 -12.93
N SER A 148 -18.76 4.98 -13.97
CA SER A 148 -17.44 5.61 -13.80
C SER A 148 -17.53 7.07 -13.42
N LEU A 149 -18.51 7.82 -13.94
CA LEU A 149 -18.77 9.20 -13.55
C LEU A 149 -19.09 9.28 -12.05
N VAL A 150 -19.99 8.41 -11.55
CA VAL A 150 -20.30 8.33 -10.12
C VAL A 150 -19.04 8.04 -9.30
N ALA A 151 -18.26 7.02 -9.66
CA ALA A 151 -17.01 6.71 -8.95
C ALA A 151 -15.99 7.88 -9.01
N ASN A 152 -15.90 8.59 -10.13
CA ASN A 152 -15.00 9.74 -10.29
C ASN A 152 -15.44 10.94 -9.42
N VAL A 153 -16.74 11.18 -9.22
CA VAL A 153 -17.24 12.21 -8.29
C VAL A 153 -16.78 11.92 -6.87
N PHE A 154 -16.97 10.68 -6.39
CA PHE A 154 -16.50 10.28 -5.05
C PHE A 154 -14.97 10.34 -4.89
N LEU A 155 -14.20 10.07 -5.96
CA LEU A 155 -12.74 10.20 -5.95
C LEU A 155 -12.23 11.64 -6.05
N ALA A 156 -13.03 12.57 -6.57
CA ALA A 156 -12.66 13.99 -6.66
C ALA A 156 -12.86 14.73 -5.33
N ILE A 157 -13.78 14.26 -4.49
CA ILE A 157 -14.03 14.86 -3.16
C ILE A 157 -13.03 14.27 -2.15
N PRO A 158 -12.31 15.12 -1.38
CA PRO A 158 -11.43 14.65 -0.31
C PRO A 158 -12.20 13.83 0.75
N GLY A 159 -11.76 12.58 0.98
CA GLY A 159 -12.49 11.62 1.82
C GLY A 159 -12.71 12.07 3.26
N LEU A 160 -11.71 12.67 3.93
CA LEU A 160 -11.87 13.14 5.32
C LEU A 160 -12.88 14.31 5.43
N PRO A 161 -12.79 15.40 4.64
CA PRO A 161 -13.84 16.43 4.60
C PRO A 161 -15.25 15.88 4.32
N LEU A 162 -15.40 14.93 3.38
CA LEU A 162 -16.69 14.30 3.10
C LEU A 162 -17.22 13.53 4.32
N LEU A 163 -16.35 12.81 5.04
CA LEU A 163 -16.71 12.12 6.29
C LEU A 163 -17.11 13.08 7.40
N ILE A 164 -16.42 14.23 7.54
CA ILE A 164 -16.74 15.25 8.55
C ILE A 164 -18.16 15.78 8.33
N VAL A 165 -18.49 16.18 7.10
CA VAL A 165 -19.84 16.66 6.75
C VAL A 165 -20.90 15.58 6.94
N LEU A 166 -20.63 14.34 6.50
CA LEU A 166 -21.57 13.23 6.67
C LEU A 166 -21.80 12.84 8.14
N ALA A 167 -20.79 12.97 9.01
CA ALA A 167 -20.91 12.67 10.43
C ALA A 167 -21.71 13.76 11.18
N ASP A 168 -21.51 15.03 10.85
CA ASP A 168 -22.22 16.18 11.44
C ASP A 168 -23.71 16.20 11.04
N TYR A 169 -24.01 15.97 9.75
CA TYR A 169 -25.39 15.99 9.24
C TYR A 169 -26.27 14.81 9.66
N VAL A 170 -25.75 13.82 10.39
CA VAL A 170 -26.52 12.65 10.84
C VAL A 170 -26.60 12.61 12.36
N PRO A 171 -27.69 13.11 12.97
CA PRO A 171 -27.82 13.23 14.44
C PRO A 171 -27.67 11.93 15.24
N SER A 172 -27.81 10.78 14.57
CA SER A 172 -27.71 9.44 15.17
C SER A 172 -26.38 8.72 14.88
N ALA A 173 -25.42 9.36 14.17
CA ALA A 173 -24.13 8.74 13.84
C ALA A 173 -23.33 8.39 15.11
N GLY A 174 -23.36 9.23 16.13
CA GLY A 174 -22.72 8.98 17.42
C GLY A 174 -23.29 7.77 18.21
N SER A 175 -24.47 7.27 17.85
CA SER A 175 -25.15 6.19 18.59
C SER A 175 -25.18 4.84 17.84
N SER A 176 -24.91 4.81 16.53
CA SER A 176 -24.97 3.58 15.72
C SER A 176 -23.66 3.27 15.00
N ILE A 177 -22.95 2.25 15.50
CA ILE A 177 -21.72 1.72 14.90
C ILE A 177 -21.89 1.29 13.43
N VAL A 178 -23.09 0.80 13.07
CA VAL A 178 -23.44 0.40 11.71
C VAL A 178 -23.56 1.61 10.79
N LEU A 179 -24.09 2.73 11.29
CA LEU A 179 -24.26 3.95 10.51
C LEU A 179 -22.91 4.60 10.21
N VAL A 180 -22.02 4.68 11.21
CA VAL A 180 -20.63 5.15 11.02
C VAL A 180 -19.91 4.28 9.98
N ALA A 181 -20.04 2.95 10.07
CA ALA A 181 -19.46 2.04 9.10
C ALA A 181 -20.02 2.21 7.68
N ALA A 182 -21.33 2.50 7.54
CA ALA A 182 -21.95 2.78 6.26
C ALA A 182 -21.46 4.11 5.64
N ILE A 183 -21.33 5.17 6.44
CA ILE A 183 -20.74 6.46 6.02
C ILE A 183 -19.31 6.23 5.49
N ILE A 184 -18.48 5.51 6.23
CA ILE A 184 -17.09 5.21 5.82
C ILE A 184 -17.05 4.30 4.58
N ALA A 185 -17.96 3.36 4.44
CA ALA A 185 -18.06 2.54 3.24
C ALA A 185 -18.39 3.37 1.99
N VAL A 186 -19.30 4.34 2.11
CA VAL A 186 -19.75 5.23 1.02
C VAL A 186 -18.66 6.21 0.55
N THR A 187 -17.63 6.50 1.35
CA THR A 187 -16.48 7.29 0.90
C THR A 187 -15.31 6.44 0.38
N THR A 188 -15.18 5.18 0.80
CA THR A 188 -14.01 4.34 0.49
C THR A 188 -14.18 3.40 -0.72
N TRP A 189 -15.41 3.04 -1.10
CA TRP A 189 -15.68 2.08 -2.19
C TRP A 189 -15.12 2.48 -3.57
N ALA A 190 -15.09 3.78 -3.90
CA ALA A 190 -14.85 4.24 -5.27
C ALA A 190 -13.45 3.88 -5.81
N TYR A 191 -12.44 3.82 -4.93
CA TYR A 191 -11.07 3.42 -5.27
C TYR A 191 -10.99 1.93 -5.65
N SER A 192 -11.61 1.09 -4.83
CA SER A 192 -11.70 -0.35 -5.04
C SER A 192 -12.57 -0.69 -6.27
N ALA A 193 -13.66 0.05 -6.51
CA ALA A 193 -14.47 -0.04 -7.73
C ALA A 193 -13.64 0.23 -9.00
N ARG A 194 -12.87 1.32 -9.03
CA ARG A 194 -12.01 1.68 -10.16
C ARG A 194 -10.96 0.60 -10.44
N THR A 195 -10.41 0.02 -9.39
CA THR A 195 -9.43 -1.07 -9.46
C THR A 195 -10.04 -2.35 -10.04
N LEU A 196 -11.23 -2.76 -9.57
CA LEU A 196 -11.95 -3.92 -10.09
C LEU A 196 -12.42 -3.71 -11.54
N ARG A 197 -12.84 -2.50 -11.91
CA ARG A 197 -13.18 -2.14 -13.30
C ARG A 197 -11.99 -2.39 -14.23
N ALA A 198 -10.80 -1.90 -13.88
CA ALA A 198 -9.60 -2.05 -14.69
C ALA A 198 -9.23 -3.53 -14.94
N GLN A 199 -9.32 -4.38 -13.92
CA GLN A 199 -9.10 -5.82 -14.10
C GLN A 199 -10.22 -6.49 -14.91
N THR A 200 -11.47 -6.11 -14.68
CA THR A 200 -12.62 -6.63 -15.44
C THR A 200 -12.49 -6.35 -16.93
N LEU A 201 -12.02 -5.16 -17.32
CA LEU A 201 -11.72 -4.82 -18.72
C LEU A 201 -10.68 -5.77 -19.35
N SER A 202 -9.69 -6.24 -18.59
CA SER A 202 -8.68 -7.21 -19.06
C SER A 202 -9.21 -8.66 -19.14
N LEU A 203 -10.22 -9.00 -18.32
CA LEU A 203 -10.84 -10.32 -18.30
C LEU A 203 -11.97 -10.48 -19.32
N ARG A 204 -12.75 -9.43 -19.61
CA ARG A 204 -13.98 -9.55 -20.40
C ARG A 204 -13.75 -10.09 -21.83
N ASN A 205 -12.58 -9.78 -22.43
CA ASN A 205 -12.18 -10.19 -23.78
C ASN A 205 -11.36 -11.50 -23.80
N ARG A 206 -11.37 -12.31 -22.73
CA ARG A 206 -10.65 -13.59 -22.67
C ARG A 206 -11.47 -14.72 -23.27
N ASP A 207 -10.78 -15.71 -23.85
CA ASP A 207 -11.38 -16.86 -24.55
C ASP A 207 -12.45 -17.58 -23.73
N PHE A 208 -12.28 -17.71 -22.41
CA PHE A 208 -13.28 -18.35 -21.54
C PHE A 208 -14.57 -17.52 -21.39
N VAL A 209 -14.47 -16.19 -21.41
CA VAL A 209 -15.62 -15.28 -21.37
C VAL A 209 -16.30 -15.20 -22.74
N GLU A 210 -15.54 -15.22 -23.83
CA GLU A 210 -16.09 -15.33 -25.19
C GLU A 210 -16.79 -16.68 -25.41
N ALA A 211 -16.18 -17.79 -24.98
CA ALA A 211 -16.80 -19.11 -25.04
C ALA A 211 -18.13 -19.16 -24.28
N ALA A 212 -18.19 -18.63 -23.04
CA ALA A 212 -19.43 -18.54 -22.28
C ALA A 212 -20.50 -17.68 -22.98
N ARG A 213 -20.10 -16.58 -23.64
CA ARG A 213 -21.02 -15.76 -24.46
C ARG A 213 -21.54 -16.50 -25.69
N VAL A 214 -20.68 -17.22 -26.42
CA VAL A 214 -21.07 -18.04 -27.58
C VAL A 214 -21.95 -19.22 -27.16
N SER A 215 -21.75 -19.78 -25.96
CA SER A 215 -22.64 -20.78 -25.35
C SER A 215 -24.00 -20.22 -24.88
N GLY A 216 -24.27 -18.92 -25.06
CA GLY A 216 -25.54 -18.29 -24.72
C GLY A 216 -25.74 -18.03 -23.22
N GLU A 217 -24.69 -18.03 -22.39
CA GLU A 217 -24.85 -17.80 -20.96
C GLU A 217 -25.30 -16.37 -20.63
N GLY A 218 -26.22 -16.25 -19.67
CA GLY A 218 -26.73 -14.96 -19.21
C GLY A 218 -25.65 -14.10 -18.55
N ARG A 219 -25.67 -12.78 -18.78
CA ARG A 219 -24.65 -11.82 -18.30
C ARG A 219 -24.32 -11.95 -16.81
N PHE A 220 -25.34 -12.11 -15.95
CA PHE A 220 -25.15 -12.29 -14.51
C PHE A 220 -24.39 -13.58 -14.16
N ARG A 221 -24.66 -14.68 -14.88
CA ARG A 221 -23.95 -15.95 -14.70
C ARG A 221 -22.50 -15.81 -15.13
N ILE A 222 -22.22 -15.19 -16.26
CA ILE A 222 -20.84 -14.91 -16.72
C ILE A 222 -20.09 -14.04 -15.70
N ILE A 223 -20.73 -12.99 -15.16
CA ILE A 223 -20.12 -12.15 -14.12
C ILE A 223 -19.80 -12.98 -12.86
N LEU A 224 -20.73 -13.76 -12.34
CA LEU A 224 -20.59 -14.46 -11.05
C LEU A 224 -19.78 -15.76 -11.12
N ALA A 225 -19.82 -16.49 -12.24
CA ALA A 225 -19.16 -17.79 -12.41
C ALA A 225 -17.80 -17.70 -13.13
N GLU A 226 -17.63 -16.77 -14.07
CA GLU A 226 -16.40 -16.66 -14.87
C GLU A 226 -15.55 -15.45 -14.47
N VAL A 227 -16.13 -14.25 -14.37
CA VAL A 227 -15.37 -13.02 -14.12
C VAL A 227 -14.97 -12.91 -12.64
N LEU A 228 -15.94 -12.93 -11.73
CA LEU A 228 -15.73 -12.67 -10.30
C LEU A 228 -14.80 -13.69 -9.63
N PRO A 229 -14.82 -15.01 -9.93
CA PRO A 229 -13.89 -15.96 -9.33
C PRO A 229 -12.43 -15.73 -9.75
N ASN A 230 -12.19 -15.18 -10.94
CA ASN A 230 -10.87 -14.73 -11.37
C ASN A 230 -10.44 -13.40 -10.70
N LEU A 231 -11.39 -12.61 -10.19
CA LEU A 231 -11.15 -11.37 -9.44
C LEU A 231 -11.03 -11.56 -7.92
N ILE A 232 -11.42 -12.71 -7.35
CA ILE A 232 -11.31 -12.99 -5.89
C ILE A 232 -9.98 -12.54 -5.28
N PRO A 233 -8.81 -12.78 -5.90
CA PRO A 233 -7.54 -12.41 -5.25
C PRO A 233 -7.33 -10.89 -5.17
N ILE A 234 -7.76 -10.12 -6.16
CA ILE A 234 -7.70 -8.65 -6.09
C ILE A 234 -8.82 -8.09 -5.21
N VAL A 235 -10.01 -8.70 -5.18
CA VAL A 235 -11.07 -8.37 -4.22
C VAL A 235 -10.56 -8.53 -2.78
N ALA A 236 -9.84 -9.60 -2.48
CA ALA A 236 -9.27 -9.85 -1.16
C ALA A 236 -8.19 -8.83 -0.77
N ALA A 237 -7.28 -8.47 -1.68
CA ALA A 237 -6.29 -7.41 -1.46
C ALA A 237 -6.96 -6.04 -1.25
N SER A 238 -7.92 -5.68 -2.10
CA SER A 238 -8.73 -4.46 -1.96
C SER A 238 -9.51 -4.42 -0.65
N PHE A 239 -10.06 -5.54 -0.17
CA PHE A 239 -10.74 -5.62 1.12
C PHE A 239 -9.80 -5.29 2.30
N LEU A 240 -8.59 -5.87 2.33
CA LEU A 240 -7.60 -5.57 3.38
C LEU A 240 -7.17 -4.10 3.37
N PHE A 241 -6.89 -3.55 2.19
CA PHE A 241 -6.57 -2.13 2.03
C PHE A 241 -7.72 -1.23 2.50
N THR A 242 -8.96 -1.55 2.09
CA THR A 242 -10.15 -0.80 2.48
C THR A 242 -10.41 -0.90 3.99
N THR A 243 -10.12 -2.06 4.62
CA THR A 243 -10.20 -2.23 6.08
C THR A 243 -9.23 -1.30 6.80
N LEU A 244 -7.98 -1.21 6.32
CA LEU A 244 -6.97 -0.30 6.88
C LEU A 244 -7.39 1.17 6.72
N SER A 245 -7.80 1.57 5.51
CA SER A 245 -8.28 2.93 5.25
C SER A 245 -9.52 3.29 6.07
N ALA A 246 -10.47 2.36 6.23
CA ALA A 246 -11.69 2.57 7.02
C ALA A 246 -11.38 2.69 8.52
N THR A 247 -10.46 1.88 9.04
CA THR A 247 -9.99 2.00 10.43
C THR A 247 -9.31 3.34 10.68
N TYR A 248 -8.42 3.79 9.79
CA TYR A 248 -7.79 5.11 9.91
C TYR A 248 -8.81 6.25 9.79
N ALA A 249 -9.77 6.14 8.88
CA ALA A 249 -10.87 7.09 8.75
C ALA A 249 -11.69 7.17 10.04
N TYR A 250 -12.07 6.03 10.63
CA TYR A 250 -12.80 5.95 11.90
C TYR A 250 -12.02 6.61 13.04
N ILE A 251 -10.74 6.26 13.22
CA ILE A 251 -9.86 6.86 14.23
C ILE A 251 -9.77 8.38 14.03
N ALA A 252 -9.67 8.87 12.80
CA ALA A 252 -9.59 10.30 12.52
C ALA A 252 -10.90 11.04 12.88
N ILE A 253 -12.07 10.52 12.50
CA ILE A 253 -13.35 11.17 12.86
C ILE A 253 -13.68 11.05 14.36
N SER A 254 -13.30 9.96 15.02
CA SER A 254 -13.37 9.83 16.48
C SER A 254 -12.41 10.79 17.18
N PHE A 255 -11.18 10.96 16.67
CA PHE A 255 -10.23 11.95 17.19
C PHE A 255 -10.76 13.39 17.06
N LEU A 256 -11.53 13.69 16.02
CA LEU A 256 -12.21 14.97 15.84
C LEU A 256 -13.49 15.12 16.69
N GLY A 257 -13.88 14.09 17.47
CA GLY A 257 -15.11 14.11 18.28
C GLY A 257 -16.41 13.87 17.50
N LEU A 258 -16.32 13.38 16.25
CA LEU A 258 -17.46 13.20 15.35
C LEU A 258 -17.98 11.74 15.30
N ALA A 259 -17.27 10.79 15.92
CA ALA A 259 -17.70 9.40 15.97
C ALA A 259 -17.42 8.77 17.35
N GLY A 260 -18.47 8.71 18.16
CA GLY A 260 -18.40 8.38 19.58
C GLY A 260 -18.61 9.64 20.41
N SER A 261 -19.55 9.58 21.36
CA SER A 261 -19.77 10.64 22.34
C SER A 261 -19.68 10.03 23.74
N PRO A 262 -18.91 10.65 24.67
CA PRO A 262 -18.89 10.24 26.08
C PRO A 262 -20.26 10.20 26.76
N THR A 263 -21.27 10.87 26.19
CA THR A 263 -22.60 11.08 26.78
C THR A 263 -23.79 10.65 25.89
N GLY A 264 -23.55 10.24 24.63
CA GLY A 264 -24.62 9.99 23.64
C GLY A 264 -24.57 8.63 22.92
N SER A 265 -23.51 7.84 23.11
CA SER A 265 -23.54 6.42 22.77
C SER A 265 -24.19 5.64 23.92
N PRO A 266 -24.79 4.44 23.69
CA PRO A 266 -25.10 3.53 24.79
C PRO A 266 -23.84 3.30 25.64
N PRO A 267 -23.94 3.23 26.97
CA PRO A 267 -22.77 3.29 27.84
C PRO A 267 -21.74 2.19 27.53
N GLY A 268 -20.52 2.62 27.17
CA GLY A 268 -19.33 1.76 27.12
C GLY A 268 -18.85 1.25 25.75
N LEU A 269 -18.90 2.06 24.68
CA LEU A 269 -18.17 1.79 23.43
C LEU A 269 -17.08 2.84 23.18
N TRP A 270 -15.95 2.67 23.88
CA TRP A 270 -14.71 3.38 23.57
C TRP A 270 -14.19 2.99 22.17
N ASN A 271 -13.27 3.80 21.65
CA ASN A 271 -12.49 3.48 20.45
C ASN A 271 -11.10 4.15 20.56
N TRP A 272 -10.12 3.67 19.78
CA TRP A 272 -8.74 4.19 19.90
C TRP A 272 -8.58 5.67 19.47
N GLY A 273 -9.46 6.20 18.60
CA GLY A 273 -9.47 7.61 18.25
C GLY A 273 -9.92 8.50 19.41
N GLU A 274 -10.88 8.04 20.20
CA GLU A 274 -11.36 8.72 21.41
C GLU A 274 -10.30 8.76 22.51
N MET A 275 -9.59 7.65 22.75
CA MET A 275 -8.45 7.63 23.69
C MET A 275 -7.36 8.65 23.29
N LEU A 276 -7.06 8.74 21.99
CA LEU A 276 -6.12 9.73 21.46
C LEU A 276 -6.66 11.15 21.61
N ARG A 277 -7.97 11.38 21.39
CA ARG A 277 -8.63 12.69 21.56
C ARG A 277 -8.49 13.17 23.00
N GLU A 278 -8.81 12.32 23.97
CA GLU A 278 -8.74 12.70 25.38
C GLU A 278 -7.31 12.96 25.83
N GLY A 279 -6.36 12.10 25.46
CA GLY A 279 -4.94 12.32 25.75
C GLY A 279 -4.44 13.64 25.14
N PHE A 280 -4.87 13.99 23.93
CA PHE A 280 -4.53 15.26 23.30
C PHE A 280 -5.18 16.46 24.02
N ALA A 281 -6.49 16.41 24.28
CA ALA A 281 -7.25 17.47 24.94
C ALA A 281 -6.74 17.76 26.37
N ASN A 282 -6.32 16.73 27.10
CA ASN A 282 -5.76 16.84 28.44
C ASN A 282 -4.24 17.04 28.46
N ASN A 283 -3.62 17.45 27.35
CA ASN A 283 -2.19 17.75 27.23
C ASN A 283 -1.23 16.60 27.60
N ALA A 284 -1.64 15.33 27.49
CA ALA A 284 -0.85 14.17 27.90
C ALA A 284 0.54 14.09 27.22
N VAL A 285 0.65 14.56 25.98
CA VAL A 285 1.93 14.67 25.25
C VAL A 285 2.87 15.66 25.95
N ARG A 286 2.36 16.80 26.43
CA ARG A 286 3.14 17.84 27.13
C ARG A 286 3.39 17.49 28.60
N GLY A 287 2.47 16.76 29.23
CA GLY A 287 2.62 16.24 30.60
C GLY A 287 3.58 15.05 30.72
N GLY A 288 4.00 14.45 29.59
CA GLY A 288 4.89 13.28 29.58
C GLY A 288 4.17 11.94 29.85
N TRP A 289 2.84 11.94 29.85
CA TRP A 289 1.99 10.79 30.15
C TRP A 289 1.87 9.87 28.92
N TRP A 290 3.01 9.31 28.51
CA TRP A 290 3.15 8.48 27.31
C TRP A 290 2.21 7.28 27.31
N TRP A 291 1.89 6.74 28.48
CA TRP A 291 1.01 5.60 28.68
C TRP A 291 -0.42 5.85 28.21
N TRP A 292 -0.89 7.10 28.12
CA TRP A 292 -2.23 7.41 27.64
C TRP A 292 -2.32 7.39 26.10
N TRP A 293 -1.38 8.03 25.41
CA TRP A 293 -1.45 8.21 23.95
C TRP A 293 -0.66 7.16 23.15
N ALA A 294 0.43 6.60 23.70
CA ALA A 294 1.27 5.67 22.95
C ALA A 294 0.62 4.28 22.75
N PRO A 295 -0.02 3.64 23.75
CA PRO A 295 -0.65 2.33 23.56
C PRO A 295 -1.73 2.28 22.47
N PRO A 296 -2.72 3.20 22.37
CA PRO A 296 -3.66 3.18 21.24
C PRO A 296 -2.94 3.39 19.90
N GLY A 297 -1.93 4.27 19.83
CA GLY A 297 -1.10 4.44 18.63
C GLY A 297 -0.34 3.18 18.21
N VAL A 298 0.22 2.44 19.17
CA VAL A 298 0.90 1.15 18.93
C VAL A 298 -0.10 0.09 18.47
N CYS A 299 -1.30 0.02 19.05
CA CYS A 299 -2.35 -0.89 18.59
C CYS A 299 -2.74 -0.63 17.13
N VAL A 300 -2.90 0.64 16.74
CA VAL A 300 -3.17 1.05 15.35
C VAL A 300 -2.03 0.64 14.41
N ALA A 301 -0.78 0.89 14.80
CA ALA A 301 0.40 0.53 14.01
C ALA A 301 0.55 -1.00 13.84
N LEU A 302 0.30 -1.78 14.90
CA LEU A 302 0.32 -3.23 14.86
C LEU A 302 -0.80 -3.79 13.98
N LEU A 303 -2.03 -3.25 14.08
CA LEU A 303 -3.15 -3.65 13.24
C LEU A 303 -2.86 -3.40 11.75
N GLY A 304 -2.34 -2.22 11.40
CA GLY A 304 -1.92 -1.90 10.03
C GLY A 304 -0.78 -2.79 9.53
N THR A 305 0.19 -3.10 10.41
CA THR A 305 1.27 -4.05 10.09
C THR A 305 0.74 -5.46 9.85
N GLY A 306 -0.23 -5.92 10.67
CA GLY A 306 -0.90 -7.21 10.51
C GLY A 306 -1.60 -7.32 9.16
N LEU A 307 -2.42 -6.33 8.80
CA LEU A 307 -3.10 -6.26 7.50
C LEU A 307 -2.10 -6.23 6.32
N ALA A 308 -1.03 -5.43 6.42
CA ALA A 308 0.00 -5.36 5.37
C ALA A 308 0.75 -6.69 5.18
N LEU A 309 1.10 -7.38 6.28
CA LEU A 309 1.74 -8.70 6.24
C LEU A 309 0.84 -9.78 5.62
N VAL A 310 -0.47 -9.73 5.85
CA VAL A 310 -1.44 -10.62 5.18
C VAL A 310 -1.56 -10.27 3.70
N ASN A 311 -1.56 -8.98 3.32
CA ASN A 311 -1.63 -8.56 1.92
C ASN A 311 -0.44 -9.08 1.10
N PHE A 312 0.79 -8.99 1.61
CA PHE A 312 1.96 -9.59 0.95
C PHE A 312 1.84 -11.10 0.75
N GLY A 313 1.07 -11.80 1.61
CA GLY A 313 0.73 -13.21 1.45
C GLY A 313 -0.19 -13.50 0.29
N ILE A 314 -1.16 -12.61 0.05
CA ILE A 314 -2.05 -12.66 -1.10
C ILE A 314 -1.24 -12.44 -2.38
N ASP A 315 -0.35 -11.44 -2.40
CA ASP A 315 0.54 -11.17 -3.55
C ASP A 315 1.46 -12.36 -3.87
N GLU A 316 2.06 -13.01 -2.87
CA GLU A 316 2.90 -14.20 -3.03
C GLU A 316 2.10 -15.42 -3.54
N PHE A 317 0.82 -15.53 -3.17
CA PHE A 317 -0.08 -16.58 -3.65
C PHE A 317 -0.53 -16.33 -5.10
N ILE A 318 -0.85 -15.07 -5.45
CA ILE A 318 -1.25 -14.67 -6.81
C ILE A 318 -0.10 -14.82 -7.79
N ASN A 319 1.10 -14.36 -7.42
CA ASN A 319 2.23 -14.27 -8.34
C ASN A 319 3.25 -15.40 -8.07
N PRO A 320 3.22 -16.51 -8.83
CA PRO A 320 4.13 -17.63 -8.63
C PRO A 320 5.61 -17.27 -8.87
N ARG A 321 5.91 -16.13 -9.49
CA ARG A 321 7.29 -15.63 -9.69
C ARG A 321 7.89 -15.07 -8.39
N LEU A 322 7.08 -14.48 -7.50
CA LEU A 322 7.54 -14.03 -6.17
C LEU A 322 7.94 -15.22 -5.30
N ARG A 323 7.14 -16.29 -5.36
CA ARG A 323 7.36 -17.54 -4.64
C ARG A 323 8.65 -18.28 -5.04
N THR A 324 9.19 -18.06 -6.24
CA THR A 324 10.50 -18.59 -6.66
C THR A 324 11.65 -17.61 -6.40
N ALA A 325 11.43 -16.29 -6.48
CA ALA A 325 12.44 -15.28 -6.18
C ALA A 325 12.87 -15.28 -4.70
N GLY A 326 11.96 -15.55 -3.77
CA GLY A 326 12.25 -15.60 -2.33
C GLY A 326 12.95 -16.87 -1.82
N LEU A 327 13.10 -17.90 -2.65
CA LEU A 327 13.70 -19.17 -2.23
C LEU A 327 15.23 -19.14 -2.35
N SER A 328 15.93 -19.22 -1.22
CA SER A 328 17.35 -19.60 -1.19
C SER A 328 17.58 -20.87 -2.02
N ARG A 329 18.70 -20.95 -2.76
CA ARG A 329 19.05 -22.11 -3.60
C ARG A 329 18.94 -23.45 -2.86
N ARG A 330 19.20 -23.47 -1.55
CA ARG A 330 19.03 -24.65 -0.68
C ARG A 330 17.56 -25.03 -0.48
N ALA A 331 16.69 -24.06 -0.25
CA ALA A 331 15.25 -24.27 -0.07
C ALA A 331 14.57 -24.71 -1.38
N ALA A 332 14.92 -24.09 -2.51
CA ALA A 332 14.40 -24.50 -3.82
C ALA A 332 14.78 -25.94 -4.18
N ARG A 333 16.05 -26.33 -3.96
CA ARG A 333 16.53 -27.71 -4.16
C ARG A 333 15.82 -28.71 -3.23
N LYS A 334 15.56 -28.35 -1.97
CA LYS A 334 14.79 -29.19 -1.02
C LYS A 334 13.30 -29.32 -1.41
N ALA A 335 12.73 -28.33 -2.09
CA ALA A 335 11.36 -28.36 -2.59
C ALA A 335 11.17 -29.10 -3.92
N GLY A 336 12.23 -29.70 -4.49
CA GLY A 336 12.19 -30.33 -5.82
C GLY A 336 12.03 -29.35 -6.98
N ILE A 337 12.14 -28.04 -6.72
CA ILE A 337 11.98 -27.00 -7.73
C ILE A 337 13.31 -26.85 -8.48
N VAL A 338 13.34 -27.33 -9.73
CA VAL A 338 14.46 -27.09 -10.63
C VAL A 338 14.45 -25.62 -11.04
N VAL A 339 15.20 -24.81 -10.29
CA VAL A 339 15.51 -23.42 -10.67
C VAL A 339 16.45 -23.48 -11.87
N ARG A 340 15.88 -23.62 -13.07
CA ARG A 340 16.62 -23.35 -14.31
C ARG A 340 17.04 -21.88 -14.25
N ALA A 341 18.34 -21.64 -14.32
CA ALA A 341 18.86 -20.30 -14.55
C ALA A 341 18.19 -19.74 -15.82
N PRO A 342 17.95 -18.41 -15.89
CA PRO A 342 17.34 -17.82 -17.08
C PRO A 342 18.14 -18.22 -18.32
N LEU A 343 17.48 -18.86 -19.28
CA LEU A 343 18.02 -19.22 -20.58
C LEU A 343 18.23 -17.94 -21.41
N GLY A 344 19.30 -17.21 -21.08
CA GLY A 344 19.81 -16.05 -21.83
C GLY A 344 20.92 -16.41 -22.82
N LEU A 345 21.23 -17.71 -22.96
CA LEU A 345 22.16 -18.25 -23.94
C LEU A 345 21.53 -19.49 -24.57
N THR A 346 20.90 -19.32 -25.72
CA THR A 346 20.66 -20.44 -26.64
C THR A 346 22.02 -20.93 -27.12
N PRO A 347 22.41 -22.20 -26.90
CA PRO A 347 23.65 -22.71 -27.43
C PRO A 347 23.53 -22.81 -28.94
N VAL A 348 24.18 -21.90 -29.67
CA VAL A 348 24.32 -21.98 -31.12
C VAL A 348 25.23 -23.18 -31.43
N ALA A 349 24.61 -24.30 -31.78
CA ALA A 349 25.32 -25.47 -32.26
C ALA A 349 25.95 -25.14 -33.62
N ARG A 350 27.24 -24.77 -33.62
CA ARG A 350 27.99 -24.51 -34.84
C ARG A 350 28.27 -25.85 -35.53
N VAL A 351 27.43 -26.21 -36.50
CA VAL A 351 27.64 -27.37 -37.36
C VAL A 351 28.91 -27.12 -38.18
N THR A 352 29.98 -27.84 -37.90
CA THR A 352 31.18 -27.85 -38.74
C THR A 352 30.92 -28.69 -39.98
N THR A 353 30.59 -28.04 -41.09
CA THR A 353 30.54 -28.67 -42.41
C THR A 353 31.91 -29.26 -42.75
N PRO A 354 32.01 -30.49 -43.28
CA PRO A 354 33.31 -31.09 -43.62
C PRO A 354 34.04 -30.28 -44.69
N THR A 355 35.32 -29.99 -44.45
CA THR A 355 36.19 -29.27 -45.38
C THR A 355 36.36 -30.06 -46.68
N SER A 356 35.96 -29.49 -47.81
CA SER A 356 36.24 -30.05 -49.14
C SER A 356 37.74 -29.94 -49.46
N PRO A 357 38.32 -30.93 -50.18
CA PRO A 357 39.76 -30.99 -50.42
C PRO A 357 40.26 -29.87 -51.36
N PRO A 358 41.54 -29.47 -51.28
CA PRO A 358 42.08 -28.35 -52.04
C PRO A 358 42.07 -28.63 -53.55
N ARG A 359 41.61 -27.64 -54.34
CA ARG A 359 41.73 -27.67 -55.80
C ARG A 359 43.18 -27.42 -56.24
N SER A 360 43.70 -28.30 -57.08
CA SER A 360 45.00 -28.16 -57.73
C SER A 360 45.06 -26.90 -58.62
N PRO A 361 46.20 -26.19 -58.68
CA PRO A 361 46.34 -25.02 -59.54
C PRO A 361 46.73 -25.38 -60.98
N GLY A 362 46.12 -24.72 -61.96
CA GLY A 362 46.70 -24.52 -63.29
C GLY A 362 45.91 -25.07 -64.48
N ARG A 363 45.34 -24.16 -65.27
CA ARG A 363 45.91 -23.77 -66.58
C ARG A 363 45.18 -22.51 -67.10
N VAL A 364 45.95 -21.49 -67.47
CA VAL A 364 45.42 -20.28 -68.12
C VAL A 364 45.25 -20.54 -69.62
N ALA A 365 44.17 -20.03 -70.20
CA ALA A 365 44.01 -19.86 -71.64
C ALA A 365 43.38 -18.46 -71.91
N PRO A 366 43.94 -17.63 -72.80
CA PRO A 366 43.44 -16.28 -73.08
C PRO A 366 42.49 -16.25 -74.29
N GLY A 367 41.49 -15.36 -74.29
CA GLY A 367 40.66 -15.16 -75.49
C GLY A 367 39.46 -14.22 -75.37
N ALA A 368 39.62 -13.02 -75.93
CA ALA A 368 38.63 -12.27 -76.72
C ALA A 368 37.24 -11.82 -76.15
N GLN A 369 37.11 -10.48 -76.09
CA GLN A 369 36.08 -9.65 -76.77
C GLN A 369 34.61 -9.55 -76.25
N HIS A 370 34.24 -8.28 -76.02
CA HIS A 370 32.90 -7.65 -76.04
C HIS A 370 32.15 -7.82 -77.39
N PRO A 371 30.91 -7.29 -77.58
CA PRO A 371 29.77 -7.05 -76.65
C PRO A 371 28.41 -7.49 -77.27
N GLY A 372 27.26 -7.29 -76.59
CA GLY A 372 25.95 -7.34 -77.26
C GLY A 372 24.72 -7.39 -76.32
N PRO A 373 23.60 -6.68 -76.61
CA PRO A 373 22.50 -6.52 -75.64
C PRO A 373 21.17 -7.23 -76.02
N GLY A 374 20.34 -7.47 -75.00
CA GLY A 374 18.87 -7.59 -75.13
C GLY A 374 18.27 -8.98 -74.89
N GLY A 375 17.16 -9.02 -74.14
CA GLY A 375 16.25 -10.18 -74.11
C GLY A 375 15.76 -10.62 -72.73
N ALA A 376 14.51 -10.28 -72.42
CA ALA A 376 13.54 -11.00 -71.58
C ALA A 376 13.85 -11.33 -70.08
N GLU A 377 13.01 -10.75 -69.21
CA GLU A 377 12.57 -11.30 -67.91
C GLU A 377 11.70 -12.59 -68.08
N PRO A 378 11.23 -13.31 -67.01
CA PRO A 378 11.46 -13.13 -65.56
C PRO A 378 11.81 -14.43 -64.76
N GLN A 379 11.94 -14.27 -63.43
CA GLN A 379 11.61 -15.21 -62.31
C GLN A 379 12.75 -15.89 -61.51
N ALA A 380 12.44 -15.99 -60.19
CA ALA A 380 12.91 -16.97 -59.19
C ALA A 380 14.26 -16.78 -58.44
N ASN A 381 14.21 -15.91 -57.42
CA ASN A 381 14.41 -16.25 -55.99
C ASN A 381 15.66 -17.04 -55.53
N SER A 382 16.58 -16.36 -54.82
CA SER A 382 17.19 -16.89 -53.59
C SER A 382 17.87 -15.81 -52.71
N ASP A 383 17.61 -15.91 -51.41
CA ASP A 383 18.48 -15.55 -50.27
C ASP A 383 19.09 -14.13 -50.18
N ALA A 384 18.23 -13.14 -49.89
CA ALA A 384 18.66 -11.90 -49.24
C ALA A 384 18.98 -12.14 -47.74
N VAL A 385 20.21 -12.54 -47.43
CA VAL A 385 20.71 -12.63 -46.05
C VAL A 385 20.99 -11.22 -45.52
N LEU A 386 20.13 -10.72 -44.63
CA LEU A 386 20.33 -9.47 -43.91
C LEU A 386 21.35 -9.64 -42.77
N GLU A 387 22.60 -9.24 -43.02
CA GLU A 387 23.66 -9.22 -42.01
C GLU A 387 23.53 -7.97 -41.12
N ILE A 388 22.86 -8.12 -39.96
CA ILE A 388 22.71 -7.03 -38.98
C ILE A 388 23.92 -7.03 -38.03
N SER A 389 25.00 -6.35 -38.45
CA SER A 389 26.09 -5.97 -37.56
C SER A 389 25.73 -4.67 -36.80
N HIS A 390 26.08 -4.62 -35.50
CA HIS A 390 25.89 -3.47 -34.59
C HIS A 390 24.48 -3.18 -34.04
N LEU A 391 23.69 -4.21 -33.69
CA LEU A 391 22.53 -4.02 -32.81
C LEU A 391 22.96 -3.93 -31.32
N SER A 392 23.25 -2.73 -30.82
CA SER A 392 23.48 -2.49 -29.38
C SER A 392 22.15 -2.34 -28.64
N VAL A 393 21.72 -3.39 -27.92
CA VAL A 393 20.55 -3.35 -27.04
C VAL A 393 20.99 -2.99 -25.61
N GLU A 394 20.69 -1.78 -25.18
CA GLU A 394 21.03 -1.29 -23.84
C GLU A 394 20.00 -1.75 -22.81
N TYR A 395 20.39 -2.68 -21.94
CA TYR A 395 19.53 -3.19 -20.87
C TYR A 395 19.66 -2.34 -19.61
N GLY A 396 18.84 -1.30 -19.51
CA GLY A 396 18.73 -0.47 -18.30
C GLY A 396 18.18 -1.24 -17.10
N TYR A 397 19.06 -1.64 -16.18
CA TYR A 397 18.69 -2.14 -14.84
C TYR A 397 19.73 -1.71 -13.80
N GLY A 398 19.30 -0.92 -12.81
CA GLY A 398 20.05 -0.73 -11.55
C GLY A 398 20.82 0.58 -11.38
N GLU A 399 20.23 1.43 -10.53
CA GLU A 399 20.90 2.25 -9.50
C GLU A 399 21.89 3.39 -9.87
N GLN A 400 21.85 4.39 -8.99
CA GLN A 400 22.55 5.68 -9.13
C GLN A 400 24.04 5.52 -8.80
N ALA A 401 24.90 5.55 -9.82
CA ALA A 401 26.34 5.64 -9.62
C ALA A 401 26.76 7.09 -9.34
N ALA A 402 27.33 7.33 -8.15
CA ALA A 402 27.93 8.62 -7.80
C ALA A 402 29.24 8.87 -8.59
N PRO A 403 29.49 10.09 -9.09
CA PRO A 403 30.70 10.37 -9.86
C PRO A 403 31.92 10.55 -8.95
N ARG A 404 32.98 9.77 -9.20
CA ARG A 404 34.35 10.13 -8.77
C ARG A 404 35.09 10.80 -9.93
N PRO A 405 35.76 11.95 -9.72
CA PRO A 405 36.54 12.59 -10.77
C PRO A 405 37.97 12.04 -10.83
N SER A 406 38.46 11.79 -12.04
CA SER A 406 39.89 11.61 -12.32
C SER A 406 40.25 12.22 -13.69
N SER A 407 40.75 13.45 -13.64
CA SER A 407 41.62 14.05 -14.67
C SER A 407 43.08 13.65 -14.33
N PRO A 408 44.13 13.96 -15.15
CA PRO A 408 44.12 14.68 -16.42
C PRO A 408 45.02 14.11 -17.56
N ALA A 409 44.77 14.58 -18.78
CA ALA A 409 45.78 14.77 -19.84
C ALA A 409 45.28 15.92 -20.73
N ALA A 410 45.79 17.15 -20.62
CA ALA A 410 47.09 17.65 -21.08
C ALA A 410 47.14 17.95 -22.59
N ALA A 411 46.88 19.21 -22.95
CA ALA A 411 47.57 19.94 -24.02
C ALA A 411 47.30 21.45 -23.92
N CYS A 412 48.37 22.26 -24.00
CA CYS A 412 48.52 23.61 -24.57
C CYS A 412 47.36 24.64 -24.55
N CYS A 413 47.61 25.96 -24.53
CA CYS A 413 48.73 26.83 -24.10
C CYS A 413 48.23 28.28 -24.36
N SER A 414 48.79 29.31 -23.70
CA SER A 414 48.91 30.72 -24.21
C SER A 414 47.68 31.39 -24.89
N THR A 415 47.15 32.56 -24.52
CA THR A 415 47.58 33.69 -23.66
C THR A 415 46.39 34.66 -23.65
N ARG A 416 46.11 35.35 -22.55
CA ARG A 416 45.16 36.48 -22.57
C ARG A 416 45.57 37.57 -21.59
N ASN A 417 45.88 38.75 -22.10
CA ASN A 417 45.91 39.97 -21.30
C ASN A 417 45.59 41.19 -22.20
N HIS A 418 45.08 42.26 -21.57
CA HIS A 418 44.38 43.45 -22.10
C HIS A 418 42.85 43.34 -22.15
N SER A 419 42.05 44.34 -21.75
CA SER A 419 42.07 45.42 -20.74
C SER A 419 41.04 46.50 -21.15
N ARG A 420 40.46 47.21 -20.18
CA ARG A 420 39.44 48.30 -20.29
C ARG A 420 38.01 47.81 -20.60
N ALA A 421 36.94 48.13 -19.87
CA ALA A 421 36.52 49.24 -18.98
C ALA A 421 35.76 50.39 -19.68
N THR A 422 34.45 50.50 -19.37
CA THR A 422 33.68 51.76 -19.21
C THR A 422 32.27 51.49 -18.64
N ALA A 423 31.85 52.32 -17.68
CA ALA A 423 30.44 52.59 -17.30
C ALA A 423 29.97 53.86 -18.10
N PRO A 424 28.82 54.54 -17.87
CA PRO A 424 27.80 54.40 -16.81
C PRO A 424 26.30 54.65 -17.20
N ARG A 425 25.36 54.38 -16.27
CA ARG A 425 24.27 55.30 -15.78
C ARG A 425 23.10 54.54 -15.11
N ALA A 426 22.55 55.14 -14.06
CA ALA A 426 21.29 54.82 -13.37
C ALA A 426 20.32 56.04 -13.57
N PRO A 427 19.14 56.21 -12.92
CA PRO A 427 18.51 55.51 -11.77
C PRO A 427 17.05 55.05 -12.10
N SER A 428 16.00 54.96 -11.25
CA SER A 428 15.74 55.21 -9.80
C SER A 428 14.43 54.53 -9.35
N THR A 429 14.38 53.98 -8.13
CA THR A 429 13.13 53.84 -7.32
C THR A 429 13.42 53.93 -5.81
N TYR A 430 12.53 54.60 -5.06
CA TYR A 430 12.60 54.86 -3.60
C TYR A 430 12.25 53.59 -2.77
N SER A 431 12.84 53.32 -1.58
CA SER A 431 12.67 53.94 -0.23
C SER A 431 11.26 53.73 0.35
N THR A 432 10.99 53.29 1.59
CA THR A 432 11.60 53.54 2.93
C THR A 432 11.57 52.30 3.86
N ARG A 433 12.63 51.94 4.61
CA ARG A 433 13.00 52.33 6.00
C ARG A 433 11.98 52.09 7.13
N THR A 434 12.37 51.23 8.09
CA THR A 434 12.42 51.55 9.54
C THR A 434 13.51 50.72 10.24
N CYS A 435 14.22 51.34 11.18
CA CYS A 435 15.17 50.69 12.09
C CYS A 435 14.94 51.20 13.51
N THR A 436 15.06 50.32 14.50
CA THR A 436 15.28 50.69 15.90
C THR A 436 16.30 49.72 16.51
N SER A 437 17.23 50.28 17.27
CA SER A 437 18.41 49.59 17.81
C SER A 437 18.37 49.55 19.33
N SER A 438 18.88 48.48 19.94
CA SER A 438 19.78 48.61 21.10
C SER A 438 20.50 47.28 21.37
N ALA A 439 21.79 47.40 21.71
CA ALA A 439 22.63 46.36 22.27
C ALA A 439 23.34 46.93 23.50
N PRO A 440 23.93 46.09 24.36
CA PRO A 440 25.39 46.24 24.51
C PRO A 440 26.15 44.91 24.63
N CYS A 441 27.48 44.98 24.44
CA CYS A 441 28.41 43.85 24.53
C CYS A 441 29.28 43.91 25.80
N ALA A 442 29.65 42.75 26.34
CA ALA A 442 30.86 42.54 27.15
C ALA A 442 31.29 41.04 27.07
N GLY A 443 32.58 40.76 26.86
CA GLY A 443 33.14 39.38 26.73
C GLY A 443 33.83 38.88 28.03
N PRO A 444 34.97 38.14 27.99
CA PRO A 444 35.66 37.52 26.82
C PRO A 444 36.31 36.12 27.10
N ARG A 445 37.04 35.56 26.10
CA ARG A 445 38.00 34.40 26.16
C ARG A 445 37.34 32.98 26.25
N SER A 446 37.91 31.88 25.71
CA SER A 446 39.20 31.61 25.03
C SER A 446 39.19 30.42 24.04
N ARG A 447 39.85 30.61 22.89
CA ARG A 447 40.68 29.69 22.07
C ARG A 447 40.62 28.15 22.27
N SER A 448 40.23 27.43 21.21
CA SER A 448 40.87 26.22 20.64
C SER A 448 40.24 25.94 19.25
N CYS A 449 40.85 26.15 18.07
CA CYS A 449 42.13 25.78 17.46
C CYS A 449 42.09 24.44 16.67
N CYS A 450 42.44 24.52 15.37
CA CYS A 450 42.67 23.41 14.40
C CYS A 450 41.43 22.58 13.95
N ARG A 451 41.31 22.15 12.68
CA ARG A 451 42.09 22.42 11.43
C ARG A 451 41.23 22.09 10.18
N ALA A 452 41.67 22.57 9.01
CA ALA A 452 41.13 22.31 7.66
C ALA A 452 40.81 20.82 7.35
N ARG A 453 39.93 20.48 6.40
CA ARG A 453 39.54 21.19 5.15
C ARG A 453 38.04 21.23 4.91
#